data_AF-A0A3D2M1Y8-F1
#
_entry.id   AF-A0A3D2M1Y8-F1
#
_cell.length_a   1.000
_cell.length_b   1.000
_cell.length_c   1.000
_cell.angle_alpha   90.00
_cell.angle_beta   90.00
_cell.angle_gamma   90.00
#
_symmetry.space_group_name_H-M   'P 1'
#
loop_
_entity.id
_entity.type
_entity.pdbx_description
1 polymer ?
#
loop_
_entity_poly.entity_id
_entity_poly.type
_entity_poly.pdbx_seq_one_letter_code
_entity_poly.pdbx_strand_id
1 'polypeptide(L)'
;MYDWLNALPKAELHLHLEGSLEPELLFRLAERNKIALPWDNVDALRSAYNFGNLQEFLDLYYAGADVLRTEQDFYDLTWAYLQKCEAQNVVHTEPFFDPQTHTDRGIPFEVAMRGISGALADGRELLGISSGLILSFLRHLSEDDAFKTLEQAMPFRDAFFAVGLDSSEVGHPPSKFERVFAKARAEGFLAVAHAGEEGPPAYIWEALVNFDC
;
A
#
# COMPACT_ATOMS: atom_id res chain seq x y z
N MET A 1 -16.64 11.65 23.69
CA MET A 1 -17.05 10.61 22.72
C MET A 1 -15.88 10.19 21.84
N TYR A 2 -15.09 11.13 21.30
CA TYR A 2 -13.83 10.83 20.61
C TYR A 2 -12.89 9.94 21.43
N ASP A 3 -12.57 10.32 22.67
CA ASP A 3 -11.63 9.55 23.50
C ASP A 3 -12.07 8.10 23.74
N TRP A 4 -13.39 7.86 23.84
CA TRP A 4 -13.95 6.53 23.97
C TRP A 4 -13.78 5.70 22.69
N LEU A 5 -14.03 6.31 21.52
CA LEU A 5 -13.77 5.66 20.22
C LEU A 5 -12.27 5.37 20.05
N ASN A 6 -11.42 6.32 20.42
CA ASN A 6 -9.97 6.18 20.31
C ASN A 6 -9.45 5.06 21.23
N ALA A 7 -9.98 4.94 22.45
CA ALA A 7 -9.54 3.92 23.42
C ALA A 7 -9.90 2.47 23.05
N LEU A 8 -10.82 2.23 22.10
CA LEU A 8 -11.16 0.87 21.68
C LEU A 8 -9.95 0.19 21.01
N PRO A 9 -9.63 -1.07 21.31
CA PRO A 9 -8.65 -1.83 20.53
C PRO A 9 -9.18 -2.07 19.12
N LYS A 10 -8.37 -1.79 18.10
CA LYS A 10 -8.76 -1.88 16.68
C LYS A 10 -7.78 -2.77 15.90
N ALA A 11 -8.28 -3.38 14.85
CA ALA A 11 -7.46 -3.91 13.77
C ALA A 11 -7.73 -3.07 12.52
N GLU A 12 -6.67 -2.67 11.81
CA GLU A 12 -6.79 -1.95 10.55
C GLU A 12 -6.37 -2.88 9.41
N LEU A 13 -7.36 -3.35 8.64
CA LEU A 13 -7.18 -4.40 7.64
C LEU A 13 -7.19 -3.87 6.20
N HIS A 14 -7.27 -2.55 6.07
CA HIS A 14 -7.29 -1.88 4.77
C HIS A 14 -6.63 -0.52 4.90
N LEU A 15 -5.33 -0.49 4.64
CA LEU A 15 -4.54 0.74 4.57
C LEU A 15 -3.37 0.56 3.61
N HIS A 16 -3.21 1.51 2.69
CA HIS A 16 -2.05 1.59 1.80
C HIS A 16 -0.93 2.38 2.49
N LEU A 17 0.28 1.82 2.58
CA LEU A 17 1.40 2.50 3.25
C LEU A 17 1.75 3.81 2.55
N GLU A 18 1.76 3.84 1.23
CA GLU A 18 2.00 5.04 0.42
C GLU A 18 0.92 6.10 0.67
N GLY A 19 -0.31 5.68 1.00
CA GLY A 19 -1.43 6.54 1.38
C GLY A 19 -1.29 7.14 2.78
N SER A 20 -0.39 6.60 3.61
CA SER A 20 -0.05 7.14 4.94
C SER A 20 1.01 8.26 4.89
N LEU A 21 1.47 8.63 3.68
CA LEU A 21 2.47 9.67 3.48
C LEU A 21 1.91 11.06 3.79
N GLU A 22 2.06 11.47 5.06
CA GLU A 22 1.69 12.80 5.52
C GLU A 22 2.51 13.88 4.77
N PRO A 23 1.89 15.03 4.42
CA PRO A 23 2.56 16.13 3.73
C PRO A 23 3.91 16.55 4.35
N GLU A 24 3.99 16.62 5.68
CA GLU A 24 5.22 16.95 6.39
C GLU A 24 6.33 15.92 6.20
N LEU A 25 5.99 14.63 6.13
CA LEU A 25 6.96 13.59 5.80
C LEU A 25 7.38 13.71 4.33
N LEU A 26 6.42 13.92 3.41
CA LEU A 26 6.71 14.09 1.99
C LEU A 26 7.75 15.20 1.75
N PHE A 27 7.58 16.37 2.35
CA PHE A 27 8.53 17.48 2.23
C PHE A 27 9.91 17.16 2.83
N ARG A 28 9.96 16.49 3.99
CA ARG A 28 11.23 16.06 4.60
C ARG A 28 11.99 15.06 3.73
N LEU A 29 11.28 14.10 3.14
CA LEU A 29 11.86 13.10 2.24
C LEU A 29 12.33 13.74 0.93
N ALA A 30 11.55 14.67 0.37
CA ALA A 30 11.94 15.43 -0.81
C ALA A 30 13.23 16.23 -0.58
N GLU A 31 13.34 16.92 0.57
CA GLU A 31 14.56 17.63 0.97
C GLU A 31 15.75 16.68 1.07
N ARG A 32 15.58 15.55 1.79
CA ARG A 32 16.62 14.51 1.96
C ARG A 32 17.12 13.98 0.61
N ASN A 33 16.19 13.74 -0.31
CA ASN A 33 16.46 13.15 -1.62
C ASN A 33 16.75 14.18 -2.72
N LYS A 34 16.79 15.48 -2.38
CA LYS A 34 17.03 16.60 -3.30
C LYS A 34 16.06 16.63 -4.49
N ILE A 35 14.78 16.39 -4.20
CA ILE A 35 13.68 16.40 -5.17
C ILE A 35 13.01 17.76 -5.13
N ALA A 36 12.87 18.40 -6.29
CA ALA A 36 12.06 19.60 -6.41
C ALA A 36 10.58 19.19 -6.48
N LEU A 37 9.79 19.59 -5.48
CA LEU A 37 8.36 19.33 -5.45
C LEU A 37 7.59 20.33 -6.33
N PRO A 38 6.45 19.93 -6.90
CA PRO A 38 5.56 20.84 -7.62
C PRO A 38 4.76 21.77 -6.69
N TRP A 39 4.85 21.59 -5.38
CA TRP A 39 4.17 22.40 -4.36
C TRP A 39 5.17 23.26 -3.59
N ASP A 40 4.83 24.52 -3.38
CA ASP A 40 5.72 25.48 -2.70
C ASP A 40 5.90 25.18 -1.21
N ASN A 41 4.89 24.60 -0.56
CA ASN A 41 4.88 24.28 0.87
C ASN A 41 3.81 23.23 1.21
N VAL A 42 3.84 22.78 2.47
CA VAL A 42 2.92 21.78 3.03
C VAL A 42 1.44 22.19 2.89
N ASP A 43 1.10 23.47 3.11
CA ASP A 43 -0.29 23.95 3.01
C ASP A 43 -0.80 23.93 1.56
N ALA A 44 0.07 24.21 0.58
CA ALA A 44 -0.25 24.12 -0.84
C ALA A 44 -0.54 22.66 -1.24
N LEU A 45 0.26 21.70 -0.75
CA LEU A 45 0.00 20.27 -0.95
C LEU A 45 -1.31 19.84 -0.27
N ARG A 46 -1.55 20.22 0.98
CA ARG A 46 -2.82 19.92 1.68
C ARG A 46 -4.04 20.49 0.96
N SER A 47 -3.91 21.68 0.38
CA SER A 47 -4.99 22.28 -0.42
C SER A 47 -5.31 21.50 -1.70
N ALA A 48 -4.36 20.69 -2.19
CA ALA A 48 -4.58 19.79 -3.31
C ALA A 48 -5.33 18.50 -2.92
N TYR A 49 -5.57 18.25 -1.62
CA TYR A 49 -6.31 17.06 -1.14
C TYR A 49 -7.82 17.29 -1.26
N ASN A 50 -8.29 17.51 -2.48
CA ASN A 50 -9.68 17.72 -2.84
C ASN A 50 -9.96 17.00 -4.16
N PHE A 51 -10.60 15.84 -4.07
CA PHE A 51 -10.71 14.89 -5.18
C PHE A 51 -12.17 14.71 -5.60
N GLY A 52 -12.42 14.72 -6.91
CA GLY A 52 -13.73 14.47 -7.50
C GLY A 52 -14.00 12.99 -7.81
N ASN A 53 -12.97 12.15 -7.87
CA ASN A 53 -13.04 10.72 -8.17
C ASN A 53 -11.71 10.02 -7.77
N LEU A 54 -11.67 8.69 -7.89
CA LEU A 54 -10.49 7.87 -7.61
C LEU A 54 -9.27 8.28 -8.45
N GLN A 55 -9.44 8.57 -9.74
CA GLN A 55 -8.32 8.88 -10.62
C GLN A 55 -7.59 10.17 -10.21
N GLU A 56 -8.32 11.22 -9.84
CA GLU A 56 -7.72 12.47 -9.34
C GLU A 56 -6.92 12.26 -8.05
N PHE A 57 -7.40 11.38 -7.16
CA PHE A 57 -6.64 10.96 -5.98
C PHE A 57 -5.38 10.18 -6.36
N LEU A 58 -5.50 9.19 -7.25
CA LEU A 58 -4.39 8.33 -7.68
C LEU A 58 -3.29 9.13 -8.39
N ASP A 59 -3.64 10.14 -9.17
CA ASP A 59 -2.67 11.02 -9.83
C ASP A 59 -1.77 11.73 -8.79
N LEU A 60 -2.35 12.21 -7.69
CA LEU A 60 -1.62 12.83 -6.59
C LEU A 60 -0.84 11.80 -5.76
N TYR A 61 -1.45 10.65 -5.47
CA TYR A 61 -0.87 9.54 -4.72
C TYR A 61 0.41 9.02 -5.37
N TYR A 62 0.37 8.72 -6.67
CA TYR A 62 1.55 8.25 -7.41
C TYR A 62 2.62 9.33 -7.56
N ALA A 63 2.23 10.61 -7.70
CA ALA A 63 3.18 11.72 -7.70
C ALA A 63 3.87 11.86 -6.33
N GLY A 64 3.12 11.69 -5.23
CA GLY A 64 3.66 11.71 -3.88
C GLY A 64 4.69 10.62 -3.63
N ALA A 65 4.50 9.44 -4.22
CA ALA A 65 5.41 8.32 -4.05
C ALA A 65 6.84 8.59 -4.59
N ASP A 66 7.08 9.61 -5.44
CA ASP A 66 8.41 9.95 -5.98
C ASP A 66 9.47 10.22 -4.88
N VAL A 67 9.05 10.68 -3.71
CA VAL A 67 9.96 10.94 -2.59
C VAL A 67 10.47 9.68 -1.90
N LEU A 68 9.88 8.52 -2.16
CA LEU A 68 10.26 7.22 -1.60
C LEU A 68 11.31 6.55 -2.50
N ARG A 69 12.60 6.64 -2.11
CA ARG A 69 13.73 6.21 -2.95
C ARG A 69 14.71 5.26 -2.25
N THR A 70 14.87 5.42 -0.95
CA THR A 70 15.85 4.72 -0.12
C THR A 70 15.16 3.85 0.92
N GLU A 71 15.88 2.87 1.45
CA GLU A 71 15.41 2.00 2.53
C GLU A 71 14.87 2.80 3.72
N GLN A 72 15.56 3.89 4.08
CA GLN A 72 15.16 4.78 5.16
C GLN A 72 13.86 5.54 4.86
N ASP A 73 13.57 5.84 3.58
CA ASP A 73 12.30 6.51 3.22
C ASP A 73 11.11 5.58 3.49
N PHE A 74 11.23 4.31 3.12
CA PHE A 74 10.20 3.29 3.38
C PHE A 74 10.07 2.97 4.87
N TYR A 75 11.19 2.94 5.60
CA TYR A 75 11.16 2.81 7.06
C TYR A 75 10.43 4.00 7.70
N ASP A 76 10.80 5.24 7.36
CA ASP A 76 10.22 6.44 7.96
C ASP A 76 8.71 6.55 7.69
N LEU A 77 8.27 6.16 6.49
CA LEU A 77 6.86 6.07 6.12
C LEU A 77 6.11 5.08 7.01
N THR A 78 6.58 3.83 7.03
CA THR A 78 5.93 2.74 7.76
C THR A 78 5.95 3.00 9.27
N TRP A 79 7.05 3.52 9.79
CA TRP A 79 7.20 3.86 11.20
C TRP A 79 6.25 4.99 11.62
N ALA A 80 6.15 6.05 10.81
CA ALA A 80 5.21 7.15 11.07
C ALA A 80 3.75 6.65 11.14
N TYR A 81 3.38 5.74 10.24
CA TYR A 81 2.08 5.07 10.28
C TYR A 81 1.86 4.28 11.58
N LEU A 82 2.82 3.44 11.98
CA LEU A 82 2.71 2.63 13.20
C LEU A 82 2.60 3.48 14.48
N GLN A 83 3.25 4.66 14.53
CA GLN A 83 3.08 5.61 15.62
C GLN A 83 1.66 6.18 15.69
N LYS A 84 0.98 6.34 14.55
CA LYS A 84 -0.44 6.73 14.49
C LYS A 84 -1.34 5.60 14.96
N CYS A 85 -1.04 4.36 14.56
CA CYS A 85 -1.72 3.17 15.06
C CYS A 85 -1.67 3.10 16.59
N GLU A 86 -0.49 3.25 17.20
CA GLU A 86 -0.30 3.24 18.65
C GLU A 86 -1.17 4.31 19.31
N ALA A 87 -1.11 5.55 18.80
CA ALA A 87 -1.89 6.68 19.33
C ALA A 87 -3.42 6.47 19.23
N GLN A 88 -3.87 5.59 18.35
CA GLN A 88 -5.28 5.27 18.10
C GLN A 88 -5.68 3.87 18.57
N ASN A 89 -4.86 3.20 19.37
CA ASN A 89 -5.11 1.84 19.88
C ASN A 89 -5.39 0.80 18.78
N VAL A 90 -4.77 0.95 17.60
CA VAL A 90 -4.69 -0.11 16.61
C VAL A 90 -3.62 -1.11 17.09
N VAL A 91 -4.05 -2.33 17.40
CA VAL A 91 -3.20 -3.40 17.95
C VAL A 91 -2.76 -4.43 16.89
N HIS A 92 -3.38 -4.35 15.71
CA HIS A 92 -3.08 -5.19 14.56
C HIS A 92 -3.27 -4.40 13.27
N THR A 93 -2.36 -4.54 12.31
CA THR A 93 -2.47 -3.92 10.99
C THR A 93 -2.12 -4.90 9.87
N GLU A 94 -2.92 -4.93 8.81
CA GLU A 94 -2.63 -5.69 7.59
C GLU A 94 -2.47 -4.73 6.39
N PRO A 95 -1.36 -3.96 6.32
CA PRO A 95 -1.25 -2.89 5.34
C PRO A 95 -0.88 -3.42 3.95
N PHE A 96 -1.33 -2.69 2.94
CA PHE A 96 -0.96 -2.85 1.53
C PHE A 96 0.31 -2.05 1.20
N PHE A 97 1.06 -2.58 0.23
CA PHE A 97 2.19 -1.94 -0.41
C PHE A 97 2.13 -2.26 -1.91
N ASP A 98 2.45 -1.27 -2.76
CA ASP A 98 2.34 -1.32 -4.22
C ASP A 98 3.73 -1.42 -4.86
N PRO A 99 4.34 -2.62 -5.01
CA PRO A 99 5.75 -2.71 -5.41
C PRO A 99 6.00 -2.08 -6.78
N GLN A 100 5.05 -2.23 -7.70
CA GLN A 100 5.12 -1.71 -9.06
C GLN A 100 5.26 -0.18 -9.10
N THR A 101 4.64 0.54 -8.16
CA THR A 101 4.77 2.00 -7.99
C THR A 101 6.24 2.42 -7.82
N HIS A 102 7.05 1.56 -7.23
CA HIS A 102 8.45 1.83 -6.92
C HIS A 102 9.41 1.16 -7.91
N THR A 103 9.18 -0.09 -8.27
CA THR A 103 10.06 -0.83 -9.19
C THR A 103 10.08 -0.22 -10.58
N ASP A 104 8.96 0.32 -11.06
CA ASP A 104 8.88 0.97 -12.37
C ASP A 104 9.67 2.29 -12.42
N ARG A 105 9.91 2.89 -11.26
CA ARG A 105 10.80 4.07 -11.11
C ARG A 105 12.26 3.69 -10.87
N GLY A 106 12.59 2.40 -10.94
CA GLY A 106 13.95 1.89 -10.76
C GLY A 106 14.39 1.68 -9.31
N ILE A 107 13.48 1.77 -8.33
CA ILE A 107 13.78 1.38 -6.95
C ILE A 107 13.80 -0.15 -6.88
N PRO A 108 14.90 -0.78 -6.43
CA PRO A 108 14.93 -2.23 -6.26
C PRO A 108 13.88 -2.71 -5.25
N PHE A 109 13.18 -3.80 -5.54
CA PHE A 109 12.16 -4.41 -4.67
C PHE A 109 12.67 -4.58 -3.21
N GLU A 110 13.91 -5.06 -3.08
CA GLU A 110 14.56 -5.29 -1.79
C GLU A 110 14.71 -4.01 -0.94
N VAL A 111 14.87 -2.84 -1.56
CA VAL A 111 15.05 -1.57 -0.83
C VAL A 111 13.78 -1.21 -0.07
N ALA A 112 12.62 -1.33 -0.72
CA ALA A 112 11.34 -1.10 -0.05
C ALA A 112 11.08 -2.17 1.02
N MET A 113 11.34 -3.43 0.69
CA MET A 113 11.13 -4.54 1.63
C MET A 113 11.92 -4.40 2.92
N ARG A 114 13.20 -4.01 2.85
CA ARG A 114 14.02 -3.83 4.05
C ARG A 114 13.49 -2.71 4.94
N GLY A 115 13.09 -1.58 4.34
CA GLY A 115 12.55 -0.44 5.08
C GLY A 115 11.23 -0.78 5.77
N ILE A 116 10.28 -1.35 5.03
CA ILE A 116 8.96 -1.75 5.56
C ILE A 116 9.12 -2.84 6.62
N SER A 117 9.86 -3.91 6.32
CA SER A 117 10.01 -5.04 7.26
C SER A 117 10.72 -4.62 8.55
N GLY A 118 11.71 -3.71 8.46
CA GLY A 118 12.39 -3.15 9.63
C GLY A 118 11.42 -2.39 10.54
N ALA A 119 10.61 -1.50 9.97
CA ALA A 119 9.62 -0.73 10.74
C ALA A 119 8.52 -1.62 11.33
N LEU A 120 8.05 -2.64 10.61
CA LEU A 120 7.06 -3.59 11.11
C LEU A 120 7.62 -4.46 12.26
N ALA A 121 8.90 -4.85 12.19
CA ALA A 121 9.57 -5.55 13.29
C ALA A 121 9.66 -4.66 14.54
N ASP A 122 10.06 -3.40 14.38
CA ASP A 122 10.07 -2.42 15.48
C ASP A 122 8.67 -2.16 16.02
N GLY A 123 7.64 -2.08 15.17
CA GLY A 123 6.25 -1.93 15.58
C GLY A 123 5.79 -3.06 16.51
N ARG A 124 6.21 -4.28 16.21
CA ARG A 124 5.95 -5.45 17.06
C ARG A 124 6.72 -5.39 18.38
N GLU A 125 8.02 -5.12 18.33
CA GLU A 125 8.89 -5.17 19.51
C GLU A 125 8.68 -4.00 20.47
N LEU A 126 8.52 -2.78 19.93
CA LEU A 126 8.48 -1.54 20.69
C LEU A 126 7.05 -1.09 21.01
N LEU A 127 6.10 -1.31 20.10
CA LEU A 127 4.71 -0.82 20.25
C LEU A 127 3.71 -1.94 20.55
N GLY A 128 4.12 -3.20 20.45
CA GLY A 128 3.24 -4.35 20.63
C GLY A 128 2.19 -4.52 19.52
N ILE A 129 2.40 -3.87 18.36
CA ILE A 129 1.48 -3.92 17.22
C ILE A 129 1.86 -5.12 16.35
N SER A 130 0.92 -6.05 16.18
CA SER A 130 1.11 -7.18 15.25
C SER A 130 0.80 -6.75 13.83
N SER A 131 1.44 -7.39 12.84
CA SER A 131 1.24 -7.03 11.43
C SER A 131 1.32 -8.21 10.46
N GLY A 132 0.64 -8.06 9.32
CA GLY A 132 0.77 -8.92 8.15
C GLY A 132 0.81 -8.07 6.89
N LEU A 133 1.91 -8.09 6.14
CA LEU A 133 2.04 -7.26 4.92
C LEU A 133 1.29 -7.92 3.75
N ILE A 134 0.58 -7.10 2.96
CA ILE A 134 -0.12 -7.52 1.74
C ILE A 134 0.59 -6.94 0.53
N LEU A 135 0.98 -7.80 -0.42
CA LEU A 135 1.57 -7.38 -1.69
C LEU A 135 0.46 -7.04 -2.69
N SER A 136 0.29 -5.76 -3.02
CA SER A 136 -0.76 -5.33 -3.94
C SER A 136 -0.29 -5.23 -5.38
N PHE A 137 -1.10 -5.70 -6.32
CA PHE A 137 -0.87 -5.53 -7.76
C PHE A 137 -1.66 -4.32 -8.30
N LEU A 138 -1.03 -3.54 -9.17
CA LEU A 138 -1.66 -2.37 -9.79
C LEU A 138 -2.54 -2.78 -10.96
N ARG A 139 -3.87 -2.72 -10.81
CA ARG A 139 -4.80 -3.30 -11.79
C ARG A 139 -4.85 -2.59 -13.15
N HIS A 140 -4.40 -1.34 -13.21
CA HIS A 140 -4.31 -0.60 -14.48
C HIS A 140 -3.17 -1.14 -15.38
N LEU A 141 -2.13 -1.75 -14.79
CA LEU A 141 -1.02 -2.39 -15.50
C LEU A 141 -1.39 -3.79 -16.04
N SER A 142 -0.50 -4.44 -16.79
CA SER A 142 -0.79 -5.76 -17.36
C SER A 142 -0.70 -6.87 -16.31
N GLU A 143 -1.41 -8.00 -16.53
CA GLU A 143 -1.24 -9.19 -15.69
C GLU A 143 0.19 -9.75 -15.76
N ASP A 144 0.86 -9.60 -16.92
CA ASP A 144 2.24 -10.01 -17.09
C ASP A 144 3.20 -9.18 -16.20
N ASP A 145 2.89 -7.90 -15.94
CA ASP A 145 3.66 -7.09 -14.99
C ASP A 145 3.43 -7.55 -13.55
N ALA A 146 2.19 -7.92 -13.19
CA ALA A 146 1.90 -8.54 -11.90
C ALA A 146 2.64 -9.87 -11.71
N PHE A 147 2.78 -10.70 -12.76
CA PHE A 147 3.59 -11.92 -12.71
C PHE A 147 5.07 -11.63 -12.44
N LYS A 148 5.65 -10.60 -13.07
CA LYS A 148 7.03 -10.18 -12.80
C LYS A 148 7.19 -9.73 -11.35
N THR A 149 6.23 -8.97 -10.83
CA THR A 149 6.23 -8.55 -9.41
C THR A 149 6.11 -9.74 -8.47
N LEU A 150 5.25 -10.71 -8.77
CA LEU A 150 5.13 -11.94 -7.99
C LEU A 150 6.47 -12.70 -7.99
N GLU A 151 7.15 -12.82 -9.14
CA GLU A 151 8.47 -13.44 -9.22
C GLU A 151 9.52 -12.72 -8.35
N GLN A 152 9.55 -11.38 -8.39
CA GLN A 152 10.43 -10.56 -7.54
C GLN A 152 10.15 -10.72 -6.04
N ALA A 153 8.90 -11.02 -5.67
CA ALA A 153 8.50 -11.23 -4.29
C ALA A 153 8.90 -12.60 -3.73
N MET A 154 9.23 -13.59 -4.57
CA MET A 154 9.47 -14.97 -4.11
C MET A 154 10.61 -15.11 -3.09
N PRO A 155 11.76 -14.42 -3.22
CA PRO A 155 12.78 -14.42 -2.17
C PRO A 155 12.31 -13.83 -0.83
N PHE A 156 11.22 -13.06 -0.85
CA PHE A 156 10.59 -12.40 0.30
C PHE A 156 9.22 -12.98 0.64
N ARG A 157 8.88 -14.18 0.13
CA ARG A 157 7.54 -14.76 0.23
C ARG A 157 6.99 -14.77 1.65
N ASP A 158 7.82 -15.11 2.64
CA ASP A 158 7.40 -15.19 4.05
C ASP A 158 7.16 -13.83 4.71
N ALA A 159 7.52 -12.72 4.06
CA ALA A 159 7.18 -11.38 4.54
C ALA A 159 5.72 -11.00 4.23
N PHE A 160 5.08 -11.69 3.28
CA PHE A 160 3.69 -11.43 2.89
C PHE A 160 2.81 -12.62 3.21
N PHE A 161 1.60 -12.36 3.72
CA PHE A 161 0.63 -13.43 3.98
C PHE A 161 -0.45 -13.51 2.88
N ALA A 162 -0.67 -12.42 2.14
CA ALA A 162 -1.66 -12.31 1.09
C ALA A 162 -1.16 -11.47 -0.09
N VAL A 163 -1.81 -11.63 -1.24
CA VAL A 163 -1.75 -10.70 -2.37
C VAL A 163 -3.03 -9.86 -2.46
N GLY A 164 -2.88 -8.63 -2.95
CA GLY A 164 -3.93 -7.64 -3.12
C GLY A 164 -4.10 -7.20 -4.58
N LEU A 165 -5.19 -6.48 -4.86
CA LEU A 165 -5.43 -5.81 -6.14
C LEU A 165 -6.09 -4.45 -5.87
N ASP A 166 -5.53 -3.38 -6.44
CA ASP A 166 -6.01 -2.00 -6.27
C ASP A 166 -5.76 -1.17 -7.53
N SER A 167 -5.75 0.16 -7.38
CA SER A 167 -5.66 1.16 -8.44
C SER A 167 -6.96 1.29 -9.23
N SER A 168 -6.93 2.01 -10.37
CA SER A 168 -8.11 2.39 -11.14
C SER A 168 -9.04 1.19 -11.41
N GLU A 169 -10.23 1.19 -10.83
CA GLU A 169 -11.11 0.00 -10.86
C GLU A 169 -11.86 -0.16 -12.19
N VAL A 170 -12.54 0.90 -12.65
CA VAL A 170 -13.36 0.86 -13.86
C VAL A 170 -12.50 0.59 -15.09
N GLY A 171 -12.91 -0.38 -15.91
CA GLY A 171 -12.15 -0.83 -17.09
C GLY A 171 -11.09 -1.90 -16.83
N HIS A 172 -10.86 -2.26 -15.56
CA HIS A 172 -9.84 -3.24 -15.17
C HIS A 172 -10.44 -4.34 -14.29
N PRO A 173 -11.29 -5.25 -14.81
CA PRO A 173 -12.02 -6.23 -14.01
C PRO A 173 -11.10 -7.22 -13.28
N PRO A 174 -11.54 -7.82 -12.15
CA PRO A 174 -10.76 -8.86 -11.45
C PRO A 174 -10.37 -10.04 -12.34
N SER A 175 -11.25 -10.45 -13.28
CA SER A 175 -10.93 -11.49 -14.28
C SER A 175 -9.65 -11.24 -15.08
N LYS A 176 -9.16 -10.00 -15.17
CA LYS A 176 -7.87 -9.68 -15.81
C LYS A 176 -6.66 -10.30 -15.09
N PHE A 177 -6.77 -10.58 -13.79
CA PHE A 177 -5.66 -11.04 -12.94
C PHE A 177 -5.87 -12.47 -12.38
N GLU A 178 -6.79 -13.23 -12.97
CA GLU A 178 -7.16 -14.57 -12.49
C GLU A 178 -5.94 -15.51 -12.42
N ARG A 179 -5.04 -15.47 -13.40
CA ARG A 179 -3.92 -16.41 -13.49
C ARG A 179 -2.85 -16.08 -12.46
N VAL A 180 -2.54 -14.79 -12.25
CA VAL A 180 -1.54 -14.40 -11.25
C VAL A 180 -2.05 -14.67 -9.83
N PHE A 181 -3.34 -14.47 -9.55
CA PHE A 181 -3.95 -14.85 -8.27
C PHE A 181 -3.96 -16.37 -8.06
N ALA A 182 -4.31 -17.16 -9.09
CA ALA A 182 -4.22 -18.62 -9.02
C ALA A 182 -2.78 -19.09 -8.74
N LYS A 183 -1.77 -18.44 -9.36
CA LYS A 183 -0.36 -18.71 -9.09
C LYS A 183 0.03 -18.33 -7.67
N ALA A 184 -0.37 -17.16 -7.17
CA ALA A 184 -0.11 -16.74 -5.80
C ALA A 184 -0.71 -17.72 -4.77
N ARG A 185 -1.96 -18.17 -4.97
CA ARG A 185 -2.55 -19.23 -4.14
C ARG A 185 -1.74 -20.52 -4.17
N ALA A 186 -1.24 -20.93 -5.34
CA ALA A 186 -0.39 -22.11 -5.46
C ALA A 186 0.96 -21.98 -4.72
N GLU A 187 1.47 -20.77 -4.53
CA GLU A 187 2.64 -20.44 -3.69
C GLU A 187 2.28 -20.22 -2.21
N GLY A 188 1.00 -20.41 -1.85
CA GLY A 188 0.49 -20.38 -0.49
C GLY A 188 0.15 -18.99 0.06
N PHE A 189 -0.05 -17.98 -0.80
CA PHE A 189 -0.63 -16.70 -0.37
C PHE A 189 -2.14 -16.81 -0.24
N LEU A 190 -2.70 -16.06 0.72
CA LEU A 190 -4.12 -15.70 0.70
C LEU A 190 -4.37 -14.61 -0.36
N ALA A 191 -5.64 -14.27 -0.59
CA ALA A 191 -6.05 -13.27 -1.56
C ALA A 191 -7.04 -12.28 -0.96
N VAL A 192 -6.87 -11.00 -1.31
CA VAL A 192 -7.84 -9.92 -1.09
C VAL A 192 -7.87 -9.04 -2.34
N ALA A 193 -8.93 -8.26 -2.55
CA ALA A 193 -9.03 -7.35 -3.69
C ALA A 193 -9.98 -6.19 -3.44
N HIS A 194 -9.66 -5.02 -4.01
CA HIS A 194 -10.62 -3.93 -4.14
C HIS A 194 -11.68 -4.30 -5.17
N ALA A 195 -12.94 -4.28 -4.74
CA ALA A 195 -14.08 -4.52 -5.61
C ALA A 195 -15.32 -3.76 -5.13
N GLY A 196 -15.96 -3.02 -6.04
CA GLY A 196 -17.18 -2.28 -5.77
C GLY A 196 -16.99 -0.90 -5.14
N GLU A 197 -15.82 -0.29 -5.32
CA GLU A 197 -15.56 1.10 -4.93
C GLU A 197 -16.15 2.05 -5.97
N GLU A 198 -15.66 1.97 -7.21
CA GLU A 198 -16.23 2.63 -8.41
C GLU A 198 -16.72 1.60 -9.44
N GLY A 199 -16.31 0.33 -9.28
CA GLY A 199 -16.70 -0.79 -10.13
C GLY A 199 -18.11 -1.31 -9.85
N PRO A 200 -18.71 -2.02 -10.81
CA PRO A 200 -20.05 -2.56 -10.65
C PRO A 200 -20.06 -3.75 -9.64
N PRO A 201 -21.22 -4.12 -9.07
CA PRO A 201 -21.36 -5.31 -8.23
C PRO A 201 -20.85 -6.60 -8.87
N ALA A 202 -20.81 -6.67 -10.21
CA ALA A 202 -20.23 -7.79 -10.95
C ALA A 202 -18.74 -8.00 -10.62
N TYR A 203 -17.99 -6.94 -10.33
CA TYR A 203 -16.58 -7.06 -9.94
C TYR A 203 -16.43 -7.68 -8.55
N ILE A 204 -17.36 -7.44 -7.64
CA ILE A 204 -17.39 -8.12 -6.34
C ILE A 204 -17.56 -9.62 -6.55
N TRP A 205 -18.49 -10.02 -7.41
CA TRP A 205 -18.67 -11.43 -7.77
C TRP A 205 -17.44 -12.04 -8.43
N GLU A 206 -16.82 -11.34 -9.38
CA GLU A 206 -15.59 -11.81 -10.02
C GLU A 206 -14.45 -11.98 -9.00
N ALA A 207 -14.27 -11.06 -8.07
CA ALA A 207 -13.25 -11.18 -7.02
C ALA A 207 -13.51 -12.42 -6.15
N LEU A 208 -14.73 -12.59 -5.63
CA LEU A 208 -15.07 -13.75 -4.79
C LEU A 208 -14.89 -15.09 -5.53
N VAL A 209 -15.28 -15.17 -6.81
CA VAL A 209 -15.24 -16.42 -7.57
C VAL A 209 -13.87 -16.73 -8.15
N ASN A 210 -13.18 -15.74 -8.73
CA ASN A 210 -11.93 -15.96 -9.46
C ASN A 210 -10.72 -15.97 -8.50
N PHE A 211 -10.77 -15.16 -7.44
CA PHE A 211 -9.67 -15.04 -6.49
C PHE A 211 -9.83 -15.93 -5.25
N ASP A 212 -11.01 -16.52 -5.01
CA ASP A 212 -11.31 -17.34 -3.83
C ASP A 212 -11.01 -16.56 -2.53
N CYS A 213 -11.40 -15.28 -2.52
CA CYS A 213 -11.30 -14.36 -1.38
C CYS A 213 -12.40 -14.62 -0.35
#